data_AF-A0A830CBF2-F1
#
_entry.id   AF-A0A830CBF2-F1
#
_cell.length_a   1.000
_cell.length_b   1.000
_cell.length_c   1.000
_cell.angle_alpha   90.00
_cell.angle_beta   90.00
_cell.angle_gamma   90.00
#
_symmetry.space_group_name_H-M   'P 1'
#
loop_
_entity.id
_entity.type
_entity.pdbx_description
1 polymer ?
#
loop_
_entity_poly.entity_id
_entity_poly.type
_entity_poly.pdbx_seq_one_letter_code
_entity_poly.pdbx_strand_id
1 'polypeptide(L)' 'MPKKTHEIKNFLLSSRRKDAQYVKIKKRKDVVNFKVRFSDYTRSMSLTLVRPTN' A
#
# COMPACT_ATOMS: atom_id res chain seq x y z
N MET A 1 9.23 -9.01 6.67
CA MET A 1 8.86 -9.41 5.28
C MET A 1 7.65 -8.56 4.84
N PRO A 2 7.72 -7.82 3.72
CA PRO A 2 6.61 -6.94 3.31
C PRO A 2 5.42 -7.75 2.81
N LYS A 3 4.26 -7.58 3.44
CA LYS A 3 3.01 -8.25 3.01
C LYS A 3 2.47 -7.52 1.77
N LYS A 4 2.37 -8.24 0.66
CA LYS A 4 1.67 -7.77 -0.55
C LYS A 4 0.20 -8.13 -0.40
N THR A 5 -0.68 -7.17 -0.68
CA THR A 5 -2.14 -7.36 -0.60
C THR A 5 -2.70 -7.11 -1.99
N HIS A 6 -3.42 -8.08 -2.55
CA HIS A 6 -4.02 -7.98 -3.89
C HIS A 6 -5.41 -7.33 -3.86
N GLU A 7 -6.05 -7.25 -2.70
CA GLU A 7 -7.38 -6.65 -2.55
C GLU A 7 -7.31 -5.23 -2.00
N ILE A 8 -7.95 -4.29 -2.71
CA ILE A 8 -8.03 -2.88 -2.30
C ILE A 8 -8.78 -2.70 -0.96
N LYS A 9 -9.75 -3.57 -0.64
CA LYS A 9 -10.51 -3.55 0.61
C LYS A 9 -9.61 -3.67 1.84
N ASN A 10 -8.70 -4.64 1.82
CA ASN A 10 -7.76 -4.88 2.91
C ASN A 10 -6.73 -3.74 3.04
N PHE A 11 -6.38 -3.09 1.93
CA PHE A 11 -5.54 -1.90 1.94
C PHE A 11 -6.24 -0.70 2.61
N LEU A 12 -7.51 -0.45 2.30
CA LEU A 12 -8.28 0.63 2.90
C LEU A 12 -8.47 0.43 4.41
N LEU A 13 -8.80 -0.79 4.84
CA LEU A 13 -8.91 -1.13 6.26
C LEU A 13 -7.57 -0.90 6.99
N SER A 14 -6.46 -1.33 6.39
CA SER A 14 -5.13 -1.19 7.01
C SER A 14 -4.65 0.26 7.07
N SER A 15 -5.01 1.09 6.08
CA SER A 15 -4.60 2.50 6.02
C SER A 15 -5.33 3.38 7.04
N ARG A 16 -6.48 2.94 7.55
CA ARG A 16 -7.28 3.67 8.55
C ARG A 16 -6.94 3.31 10.00
N ARG A 17 -6.08 2.31 10.23
CA ARG A 17 -5.73 1.90 11.59
C ARG A 17 -4.93 3.00 12.29
N LYS A 18 -5.06 3.11 13.62
CA LYS A 18 -4.38 4.11 14.46
C LYS A 18 -2.85 4.03 14.38
N ASP A 19 -2.32 2.85 14.05
CA ASP A 19 -0.89 2.58 13.90
C ASP A 19 -0.34 3.06 12.54
N ALA A 20 -1.19 3.37 11.56
CA ALA A 20 -0.75 3.90 10.27
C ALA A 20 -0.36 5.38 10.39
N GLN A 21 0.88 5.72 10.03
CA GLN A 21 1.41 7.08 10.09
C GLN A 21 1.20 7.85 8.79
N TYR A 22 1.59 7.26 7.65
CA TYR A 22 1.42 7.89 6.35
C TYR A 22 1.47 6.88 5.20
N VAL A 23 0.96 7.27 4.04
CA VAL A 23 1.02 6.49 2.80
C VAL A 23 1.95 7.16 1.80
N LYS A 24 3.01 6.45 1.42
CA LYS A 24 3.90 6.89 0.33
C LYS A 24 3.40 6.34 -1.00
N ILE A 25 3.02 7.24 -1.89
CA ILE A 25 2.60 6.90 -3.25
C ILE A 25 3.83 6.94 -4.17
N LYS A 26 4.11 5.83 -4.85
CA LYS A 26 5.17 5.73 -5.87
C LYS A 26 4.55 5.42 -7.22
N LYS A 27 4.51 6.42 -8.09
CA LYS A 27 4.05 6.27 -9.48
C LYS A 27 5.20 5.77 -10.36
N ARG A 28 4.92 4.79 -11.21
CA ARG A 28 5.74 4.32 -12.34
C ARG A 28 4.86 4.37 -13.59
N LYS A 29 5.46 4.15 -14.78
CA LYS A 29 4.79 4.30 -16.09
C LYS A 29 3.39 3.66 -16.12
N ASP A 30 3.31 2.38 -15.75
CA ASP A 30 2.05 1.60 -15.83
C ASP A 30 1.54 1.13 -14.46
N VAL A 31 2.27 1.46 -13.40
CA VAL A 31 2.08 0.89 -12.07
C VAL A 31 2.15 1.97 -11.00
N VAL A 32 1.13 2.03 -10.14
CA VAL A 32 1.13 2.86 -8.95
C VAL A 32 1.24 1.98 -7.72
N ASN A 33 2.27 2.23 -6.90
CA ASN A 33 2.47 1.51 -5.64
C ASN A 33 2.11 2.42 -4.46
N PHE A 34 1.21 1.96 -3.60
CA PHE A 34 0.86 2.61 -2.34
C PHE A 34 1.57 1.87 -1.21
N LYS A 35 2.46 2.56 -0.48
CA LYS A 35 3.19 1.99 0.65
C LYS A 35 2.71 2.62 1.95
N VAL A 36 2.06 1.84 2.81
CA VAL A 36 1.65 2.28 4.15
C VAL A 36 2.84 2.13 5.10
N ARG A 37 3.13 3.19 5.84
CA ARG A 37 4.07 3.18 6.96
C ARG A 37 3.29 3.11 8.26
N PHE A 38 3.60 2.09 9.03
CA PHE A 38 3.08 1.92 10.39
C PHE A 38 4.11 2.47 11.38
N SER A 39 3.67 2.75 12.60
CA SER A 39 4.51 3.20 13.71
C SER A 39 5.57 2.18 14.11
N ASP A 40 5.30 0.89 13.90
CA ASP A 40 6.28 -0.17 14.04
C ASP A 40 7.05 -0.39 12.71
N TYR A 41 8.37 -0.28 12.78
CA TYR A 41 9.27 -0.44 11.65
C TYR A 41 9.29 -1.86 11.05
N THR A 42 8.80 -2.85 11.79
CA THR A 42 8.82 -4.26 11.37
C THR A 42 7.82 -4.59 10.25
N ARG A 43 6.78 -3.75 10.05
CA ARG A 43 5.70 -4.04 9.10
C ARG A 43 5.45 -2.86 8.15
N SER A 44 5.79 -3.05 6.88
CA SER A 44 5.36 -2.16 5.79
C SER A 44 4.43 -2.94 4.84
N MET A 45 3.30 -2.34 4.47
CA MET A 45 2.35 -2.94 3.53
C MET A 45 2.38 -2.19 2.20
N SER A 46 2.34 -2.92 1.08
CA SER A 46 2.33 -2.33 -0.26
C SER A 46 1.19 -2.87 -1.11
N LEU A 47 0.37 -1.98 -1.64
CA LEU A 47 -0.62 -2.26 -2.68
C LEU A 47 -0.09 -1.78 -4.03
N THR A 48 -0.22 -2.60 -5.06
CA THR A 48 0.19 -2.29 -6.42
C THR A 48 -1.05 -2.24 -7.31
N LEU A 49 -1.34 -1.07 -7.89
CA LEU A 49 -2.35 -0.92 -8.92
C LEU A 49 -1.65 -0.88 -10.28
N VAL A 50 -1.98 -1.86 -11.12
CA VAL A 50 -1.60 -1.86 -12.54
C VAL A 50 -2.73 -1.18 -13.30
N ARG A 51 -2.41 -0.19 -14.13
CA ARG A 51 -3.42 0.38 -15.02
C ARG A 51 -3.77 -0.69 -16.07
N PRO A 52 -5.05 -1.05 -16.27
CA PRO A 52 -5.41 -1.88 -17.39
C PRO A 52 -5.03 -1.11 -18.67
N THR A 53 -4.12 -1.67 -19.46
CA THR A 53 -3.92 -1.24 -20.83
C THR A 53 -5.13 -1.70 -21.62
N ASN A 54 -5.80 -0.75 -22.28
CA ASN A 54 -6.99 -0.94 -23.10
C ASN A 54 -6.78 -2.04 -24.14
#